data_AF-A0AA89RX92-F1
#
_entry.id   AF-A0AA89RX92-F1
#
_cell.length_a   1.000
_cell.length_b   1.000
_cell.length_c   1.000
_cell.angle_alpha   90.00
_cell.angle_beta   90.00
_cell.angle_gamma   90.00
#
_symmetry.space_group_name_H-M   'P 1'
#
loop_
_entity.id
_entity.type
_entity.pdbx_description
1 polymer ?
#
loop_
_entity_poly.entity_id
_entity_poly.type
_entity_poly.pdbx_seq_one_letter_code
_entity_poly.pdbx_strand_id
1 'polypeptide(L)'
;MDALLNPQTGGYTGTQTTTLANAVYIRLATPLGSWWAALDVGSLLHTLAREKDTPRVRRLAVQYAEQALAPLVKDGRARKVSVSSASAEKGWLILLIEVVDATGDVRHFQHSVKVS
;
A
#
# COMPACT_ATOMS: atom_id res chain seq x y z
N MET A 1 17.30 11.31 0.95
CA MET A 1 16.62 11.26 2.26
C MET A 1 15.36 12.07 2.06
N ASP A 2 14.21 11.49 2.38
CA ASP A 2 12.91 12.06 1.97
C ASP A 2 12.09 12.42 3.20
N ALA A 3 11.22 13.43 3.10
CA ALA A 3 10.28 13.74 4.16
C ALA A 3 9.27 12.60 4.33
N LEU A 4 9.15 12.05 5.53
CA LEU A 4 8.29 10.91 5.81
C LEU A 4 6.82 11.31 5.73
N LEU A 5 6.04 10.54 4.96
CA LEU A 5 4.60 10.69 4.86
C LEU A 5 3.92 9.92 5.99
N ASN A 6 2.86 10.51 6.54
CA ASN A 6 1.96 9.82 7.45
C ASN A 6 0.90 9.07 6.63
N PRO A 7 0.85 7.73 6.67
CA PRO A 7 -0.09 6.95 5.85
C PRO A 7 -1.57 7.13 6.22
N GLN A 8 -1.86 7.69 7.40
CA GLN A 8 -3.23 7.90 7.86
C GLN A 8 -3.78 9.26 7.44
N THR A 9 -2.94 10.29 7.38
CA THR A 9 -3.36 11.67 7.08
C THR A 9 -2.97 12.12 5.67
N GLY A 10 -2.00 11.45 5.05
CA GLY A 10 -1.41 11.84 3.76
C GLY A 10 -0.49 13.06 3.81
N GLY A 11 -0.32 13.68 4.98
CA GLY A 11 0.62 14.78 5.21
C GLY A 11 2.02 14.29 5.58
N TYR A 12 2.90 15.23 5.93
CA TYR A 12 4.23 14.93 6.44
C TYR A 12 4.23 14.74 7.96
N THR A 13 5.09 13.85 8.47
CA THR A 13 5.29 13.66 9.92
C THR A 13 6.25 14.70 10.53
N GLY A 14 6.94 15.50 9.71
CA GLY A 14 8.02 16.39 10.14
C GLY A 14 9.36 15.68 10.37
N THR A 15 9.42 14.37 10.14
CA THR A 15 10.65 13.57 10.19
C THR A 15 11.06 13.15 8.79
N GLN A 16 12.27 12.62 8.66
CA GLN A 16 12.79 12.09 7.41
C GLN A 16 12.87 10.55 7.44
N THR A 17 12.87 9.95 6.26
CA THR A 17 12.97 8.51 6.07
C THR A 17 13.96 8.19 4.95
N THR A 18 14.70 7.10 5.13
CA THR A 18 15.55 6.46 4.11
C THR A 18 14.95 5.14 3.61
N THR A 19 13.71 4.87 4.01
CA THR A 19 13.05 3.57 3.91
C THR A 19 12.03 3.56 2.78
N LEU A 20 11.48 2.38 2.47
CA LEU A 20 10.44 2.25 1.44
C LEU A 20 9.05 2.75 1.87
N ALA A 21 8.90 3.32 3.08
CA ALA A 21 7.61 3.77 3.61
C ALA A 21 6.82 4.66 2.63
N ASN A 22 7.48 5.70 2.10
CA ASN A 22 6.84 6.63 1.17
C ASN A 22 6.46 5.93 -0.15
N ALA A 23 7.34 5.08 -0.67
CA ALA A 23 7.11 4.36 -1.92
C ALA A 23 5.93 3.38 -1.80
N VAL A 24 5.82 2.67 -0.67
CA VAL A 24 4.68 1.80 -0.35
C VAL A 24 3.39 2.62 -0.25
N TYR A 25 3.40 3.71 0.53
CA TYR A 25 2.22 4.55 0.71
C TYR A 25 1.71 5.13 -0.61
N ILE A 26 2.58 5.74 -1.41
CA ILE A 26 2.21 6.37 -2.68
C ILE A 26 1.60 5.33 -3.63
N ARG A 27 2.23 4.16 -3.78
CA ARG A 27 1.72 3.10 -4.67
C ARG A 27 0.35 2.57 -4.24
N LEU A 28 0.07 2.50 -2.94
CA LEU A 28 -1.23 2.03 -2.45
C LEU A 28 -2.31 3.12 -2.54
N ALA A 29 -1.97 4.36 -2.18
CA ALA A 29 -2.92 5.47 -2.10
C ALA A 29 -3.27 6.08 -3.47
N THR A 30 -2.35 6.04 -4.44
CA THR A 30 -2.60 6.58 -5.79
C THR A 30 -3.52 5.64 -6.58
N PRO A 31 -4.62 6.12 -7.17
CA PRO A 31 -5.42 5.35 -8.11
C PRO A 31 -4.60 4.94 -9.34
N LEU A 32 -4.64 3.65 -9.70
CA LEU A 32 -3.94 3.18 -10.91
C LEU A 32 -4.42 3.94 -12.16
N GLY A 33 -3.48 4.45 -12.95
CA GLY A 33 -3.76 5.24 -14.15
C GLY A 33 -4.02 6.73 -13.92
N SER A 34 -4.05 7.22 -12.68
CA SER A 34 -4.31 8.65 -12.43
C SER A 34 -3.04 9.52 -12.45
N TRP A 35 -1.86 8.92 -12.30
CA TRP A 35 -0.60 9.67 -12.24
C TRP A 35 -0.07 9.98 -13.64
N TRP A 36 -0.12 11.25 -14.03
CA TRP A 36 0.17 11.70 -15.40
C TRP A 36 1.56 11.33 -15.93
N ALA A 37 2.57 11.26 -15.06
CA ALA A 37 3.94 10.93 -15.46
C ALA A 37 4.22 9.42 -15.53
N ALA A 38 3.36 8.57 -14.96
CA ALA A 38 3.58 7.15 -14.78
C ALA A 38 2.24 6.44 -14.53
N LEU A 39 1.53 6.08 -15.61
CA LEU A 39 0.18 5.53 -15.54
C LEU A 39 0.11 4.13 -14.89
N ASP A 40 1.25 3.44 -14.82
CA ASP A 40 1.40 2.14 -14.16
C ASP A 40 1.58 2.24 -12.65
N VAL A 41 1.72 3.46 -12.10
CA VAL A 41 1.81 3.70 -10.66
C VAL A 41 0.41 3.78 -10.06
N GLY A 42 0.19 3.00 -9.01
CA GLY A 42 -1.01 3.06 -8.18
C GLY A 42 -1.64 1.70 -7.94
N SER A 43 -2.83 1.74 -7.34
CA SER A 43 -3.62 0.56 -7.00
C SER A 43 -5.09 0.71 -7.42
N LEU A 44 -5.76 -0.42 -7.57
CA LEU A 44 -7.21 -0.48 -7.76
C LEU A 44 -7.98 -0.46 -6.43
N LEU A 45 -7.33 -0.21 -5.29
CA LEU A 45 -7.97 -0.24 -3.97
C LEU A 45 -9.13 0.75 -3.85
N HIS A 46 -9.04 1.89 -4.53
CA HIS A 46 -10.10 2.90 -4.58
C HIS A 46 -11.43 2.38 -5.16
N THR A 47 -11.39 1.34 -6.00
CA THR A 47 -12.59 0.72 -6.60
C THR A 47 -13.41 -0.06 -5.56
N LEU A 48 -12.78 -0.50 -4.47
CA LEU A 48 -13.42 -1.31 -3.42
C LEU A 48 -14.27 -0.46 -2.45
N ALA A 49 -14.19 0.87 -2.53
CA ALA A 49 -14.88 1.79 -1.61
C ALA A 49 -16.41 1.63 -1.56
N ARG A 50 -17.01 1.04 -2.59
CA ARG A 50 -18.47 0.77 -2.69
C ARG A 50 -18.80 -0.72 -2.69
N GLU A 51 -17.79 -1.58 -2.61
CA GLU A 51 -17.95 -3.03 -2.61
C GLU A 51 -18.23 -3.52 -1.19
N LYS A 52 -19.12 -4.51 -1.06
CA LYS A 52 -19.46 -5.08 0.24
C LYS A 52 -18.26 -5.78 0.88
N ASP A 53 -18.06 -5.59 2.18
CA ASP A 53 -17.04 -6.33 2.93
C ASP A 53 -17.34 -7.84 2.95
N THR A 54 -16.75 -8.55 2.01
CA THR A 54 -16.91 -10.00 1.83
C THR A 54 -15.53 -10.65 1.74
N PRO A 55 -15.40 -11.95 2.05
CA PRO A 55 -14.13 -12.68 1.91
C PRO A 55 -13.53 -12.60 0.49
N ARG A 56 -14.37 -12.41 -0.54
CA ARG A 56 -13.91 -12.18 -1.92
C ARG A 56 -13.24 -10.80 -2.06
N VAL A 57 -13.88 -9.75 -1.56
CA VAL A 57 -13.37 -8.37 -1.62
C VAL A 57 -12.09 -8.20 -0.81
N ARG A 58 -12.00 -8.84 0.36
CA ARG A 58 -10.75 -8.85 1.14
C ARG A 58 -9.58 -9.48 0.39
N ARG A 59 -9.83 -10.60 -0.32
CA ARG A 59 -8.82 -11.23 -1.19
C ARG A 59 -8.43 -10.32 -2.36
N LEU A 60 -9.39 -9.65 -2.98
CA LEU A 60 -9.11 -8.67 -4.05
C LEU A 60 -8.26 -7.51 -3.54
N ALA A 61 -8.53 -7.00 -2.33
CA ALA A 61 -7.72 -5.93 -1.74
C ALA A 61 -6.25 -6.36 -1.56
N VAL A 62 -6.02 -7.58 -1.08
CA VAL A 62 -4.66 -8.16 -0.99
C VAL A 62 -4.01 -8.23 -2.38
N GLN A 63 -4.70 -8.81 -3.37
CA GLN A 63 -4.19 -8.96 -4.73
C GLN A 63 -3.86 -7.60 -5.39
N TYR A 64 -4.72 -6.60 -5.23
CA TYR A 64 -4.49 -5.26 -5.77
C TYR A 64 -3.29 -4.58 -5.10
N ALA A 65 -3.11 -4.77 -3.80
CA ALA A 65 -1.94 -4.26 -3.10
C ALA A 65 -0.65 -4.98 -3.54
N GLU A 66 -0.67 -6.30 -3.69
CA GLU A 66 0.46 -7.08 -4.21
C GLU A 66 0.85 -6.63 -5.62
N GLN A 67 -0.13 -6.41 -6.51
CA GLN A 67 0.10 -5.89 -7.86
C GLN A 67 0.73 -4.50 -7.85
N ALA A 68 0.22 -3.58 -7.01
CA ALA A 68 0.74 -2.23 -6.90
C ALA A 68 2.19 -2.19 -6.36
N LEU A 69 2.54 -3.13 -5.48
CA LEU A 69 3.86 -3.22 -4.83
C LEU A 69 4.85 -4.11 -5.58
N ALA A 70 4.41 -4.96 -6.51
CA ALA A 70 5.27 -5.86 -7.29
C ALA A 70 6.47 -5.16 -7.96
N PRO A 71 6.36 -3.92 -8.48
CA PRO A 71 7.51 -3.23 -9.06
C PRO A 71 8.63 -2.94 -8.03
N LEU A 72 8.33 -2.78 -6.74
CA LEU A 72 9.38 -2.60 -5.73
C LEU A 72 10.31 -3.81 -5.65
N VAL A 73 9.79 -5.01 -5.91
CA VAL A 73 10.58 -6.24 -5.99
C VAL A 73 11.28 -6.36 -7.33
N LYS A 74 10.59 -6.06 -8.43
CA LYS A 74 11.17 -6.12 -9.79
C LYS A 74 12.36 -5.16 -9.96
N ASP A 75 12.28 -3.98 -9.36
CA ASP A 75 13.32 -2.95 -9.41
C ASP A 75 14.47 -3.22 -8.42
N GLY A 76 14.41 -4.31 -7.65
CA GLY A 76 15.44 -4.68 -6.66
C GLY A 76 15.45 -3.82 -5.40
N ARG A 77 14.47 -2.94 -5.22
CA ARG A 77 14.37 -2.06 -4.03
C ARG A 77 13.94 -2.84 -2.79
N ALA A 78 13.08 -3.84 -2.96
CA ALA A 78 12.69 -4.81 -1.96
C ALA A 78 13.07 -6.22 -2.42
N ARG A 79 13.47 -7.08 -1.49
CA ARG A 79 13.68 -8.50 -1.77
C ARG A 79 12.36 -9.26 -1.79
N LYS A 80 11.44 -8.88 -0.92
CA LYS A 80 10.14 -9.53 -0.77
C LYS A 80 9.11 -8.54 -0.23
N VAL A 81 7.88 -8.69 -0.69
CA VAL A 81 6.70 -8.01 -0.14
C VAL A 81 5.67 -9.09 0.14
N SER A 82 5.03 -9.04 1.30
CA SER A 82 3.86 -9.86 1.61
C SER A 82 2.74 -8.97 2.12
N VAL A 83 1.50 -9.30 1.74
CA VAL A 83 0.32 -8.54 2.11
C VAL A 83 -0.70 -9.49 2.70
N SER A 84 -1.28 -9.10 3.83
CA SER A 84 -2.42 -9.78 4.43
C SER A 84 -3.51 -8.76 4.77
N SER A 85 -4.72 -9.24 5.01
CA SER A 85 -5.86 -8.39 5.38
C SER A 85 -6.33 -8.73 6.78
N ALA A 86 -6.66 -7.71 7.55
CA ALA A 86 -7.21 -7.80 8.89
C ALA A 86 -8.53 -7.02 8.96
N SER A 87 -9.48 -7.55 9.74
CA SER A 87 -10.73 -6.85 10.01
C SER A 87 -10.49 -5.55 10.77
N ALA A 88 -11.23 -4.51 10.40
CA ALA A 88 -11.23 -3.21 11.06
C ALA A 88 -12.66 -2.83 11.45
N GLU A 89 -12.88 -1.55 11.76
CA GLU A 89 -14.22 -1.01 11.98
C GLU A 89 -15.14 -1.22 10.76
N LYS A 90 -16.45 -1.20 10.99
CA LYS A 90 -17.44 -1.41 9.93
C LYS A 90 -17.21 -0.41 8.77
N GLY A 91 -17.09 -0.93 7.56
CA GLY A 91 -16.80 -0.13 6.36
C GLY A 91 -15.31 0.08 6.07
N TRP A 92 -14.43 -0.59 6.81
CA TRP A 92 -12.99 -0.52 6.61
C TRP A 92 -12.33 -1.91 6.67
N LEU A 93 -11.27 -2.05 5.89
CA LEU A 93 -10.35 -3.18 5.90
C LEU A 93 -8.93 -2.63 6.15
N ILE A 94 -8.14 -3.30 6.98
CA ILE A 94 -6.72 -2.97 7.14
C ILE A 94 -5.91 -3.97 6.35
N LEU A 95 -5.02 -3.47 5.50
CA LEU A 95 -3.96 -4.26 4.89
C LEU A 95 -2.71 -4.17 5.78
N LEU A 96 -2.13 -5.32 6.09
CA LEU A 96 -0.86 -5.47 6.78
C LEU A 96 0.19 -5.84 5.73
N ILE A 97 1.17 -4.97 5.54
CA ILE A 97 2.20 -5.12 4.53
C ILE A 97 3.53 -5.34 5.24
N GLU A 98 4.20 -6.44 4.93
CA GLU A 98 5.57 -6.70 5.33
C GLU A 98 6.48 -6.55 4.11
N VAL A 99 7.51 -5.72 4.25
CA VAL A 99 8.51 -5.49 3.21
C VAL A 99 9.88 -5.85 3.76
N VAL A 100 10.56 -6.76 3.06
CA VAL A 100 11.98 -7.02 3.25
C VAL A 100 12.72 -6.14 2.26
N ASP A 101 13.44 -5.15 2.75
CA ASP A 101 14.18 -4.22 1.89
C ASP A 101 15.45 -4.88 1.28
N ALA A 102 16.18 -4.11 0.47
CA ALA A 102 17.39 -4.61 -0.19
C ALA A 102 18.51 -5.01 0.79
N THR A 103 18.56 -4.41 1.98
CA THR A 103 19.54 -4.76 3.04
C THR A 103 19.13 -6.03 3.79
N GLY A 104 17.85 -6.39 3.75
CA GLY A 104 17.30 -7.56 4.43
C GLY A 104 16.54 -7.20 5.70
N ASP A 105 16.36 -5.91 5.98
CA ASP A 105 15.60 -5.44 7.13
C ASP A 105 14.11 -5.59 6.86
N VAL A 106 13.40 -6.13 7.84
CA VAL A 106 11.96 -6.35 7.77
C VAL A 106 11.23 -5.12 8.32
N ARG A 107 10.30 -4.58 7.53
CA ARG A 107 9.49 -3.42 7.90
C ARG A 107 8.01 -3.73 7.72
N HIS A 108 7.22 -3.28 8.68
CA HIS A 108 5.78 -3.47 8.66
C HIS A 108 5.08 -2.14 8.40
N PHE A 109 4.08 -2.17 7.52
CA PHE A 109 3.24 -1.03 7.18
C PHE A 109 1.78 -1.44 7.27
N GLN A 110 0.92 -0.46 7.53
CA GLN A 110 -0.53 -0.64 7.52
C GLN A 110 -1.16 0.33 6.54
N HIS A 111 -2.19 -0.12 5.84
CA HIS A 111 -2.97 0.71 4.93
C HIS A 111 -4.46 0.44 5.08
N SER A 112 -5.24 1.49 5.34
CA SER A 112 -6.70 1.41 5.47
C SER A 112 -7.38 1.49 4.11
N VAL A 113 -8.26 0.54 3.83
CA VAL A 113 -9.05 0.46 2.60
C VAL A 113 -10.52 0.59 2.95
N LYS A 114 -11.23 1.52 2.32
CA LYS A 114 -12.66 1.70 2.50
C LYS A 114 -13.43 0.60 1.78
N VAL A 115 -14.49 0.09 2.41
CA VAL A 115 -15.45 -0.89 1.88
C VAL A 115 -16.87 -0.53 2.36
N SER A 116 -17.91 -1.17 1.83
CA SER A 116 -19.31 -0.92 2.17
C SER A 116 -19.97 -2.05 2.96
#